data_AF-A0A376ZQM8-F1
#
_entry.id   AF-A0A376ZQM8-F1
#
_cell.length_a   1.000
_cell.length_b   1.000
_cell.length_c   1.000
_cell.angle_alpha   90.00
_cell.angle_beta   90.00
_cell.angle_gamma   90.00
#
_symmetry.space_group_name_H-M   'P 1'
#
loop_
_entity.id
_entity.type
_entity.pdbx_description
1 polymer ?
#
loop_
_entity_poly.entity_id
_entity_poly.type
_entity_poly.pdbx_seq_one_letter_code
_entity_poly.pdbx_strand_id
1 'polypeptide(L)'
;MTTRVIALDLDGTLLTPKKTLLPSSIEALARAREAGYQLIIVTGRHHVAIHPFYQALALDTPAICCNGTYLYDYHAKTVLEADPMPLIKPCNSLRC
;
A
#
# COMPACT_ATOMS: atom_id res chain seq x y z
N MET A 1 -22.50 4.36 -12.61
CA MET A 1 -21.25 3.60 -12.88
C MET A 1 -20.82 2.97 -11.58
N THR A 2 -20.49 1.67 -11.60
CA THR A 2 -20.08 0.94 -10.40
C THR A 2 -18.56 0.80 -10.41
N THR A 3 -17.87 1.53 -9.53
CA THR A 3 -16.43 1.37 -9.35
C THR A 3 -16.17 0.04 -8.63
N ARG A 4 -15.30 -0.80 -9.18
CA ARG A 4 -14.92 -2.08 -8.60
C ARG A 4 -13.45 -2.04 -8.24
N VAL A 5 -13.15 -2.29 -6.97
CA VAL A 5 -11.80 -2.18 -6.41
C VAL A 5 -11.42 -3.51 -5.76
N ILE A 6 -10.17 -3.93 -5.95
CA ILE A 6 -9.54 -5.03 -5.23
C ILE A 6 -8.42 -4.44 -4.37
N ALA A 7 -8.59 -4.51 -3.06
CA ALA A 7 -7.56 -4.14 -2.09
C ALA A 7 -6.71 -5.37 -1.76
N LEU A 8 -5.39 -5.24 -1.84
CA LEU A 8 -4.44 -6.34 -1.71
C LEU A 8 -3.46 -6.06 -0.58
N ASP A 9 -3.46 -6.93 0.41
CA ASP A 9 -2.34 -7.06 1.32
C ASP A 9 -1.19 -7.86 0.70
N LEU A 10 0.02 -7.67 1.22
CA LEU A 10 1.25 -8.28 0.73
C LEU A 10 1.64 -9.50 1.55
N ASP A 11 1.92 -9.34 2.84
CA ASP A 11 2.61 -10.36 3.63
C ASP A 11 1.68 -11.46 4.11
N GLY A 12 1.87 -12.69 3.63
CA GLY A 12 0.97 -13.80 3.95
C GLY A 12 -0.33 -13.77 3.13
N THR A 13 -0.45 -12.83 2.20
CA THR A 13 -1.59 -12.68 1.29
C THR A 13 -1.12 -12.83 -0.16
N LEU A 14 -0.57 -11.77 -0.77
CA LEU A 14 -0.13 -11.79 -2.17
C LEU A 14 1.29 -12.35 -2.34
N LEU A 15 2.16 -12.13 -1.35
CA LEU A 15 3.54 -12.59 -1.37
C LEU A 15 3.65 -14.01 -0.79
N THR A 16 4.48 -14.83 -1.43
CA THR A 16 4.89 -16.11 -0.86
C THR A 16 5.64 -15.94 0.47
N PRO A 17 5.83 -17.01 1.26
CA PRO A 17 6.69 -16.95 2.46
C PRO A 17 8.11 -16.45 2.18
N LYS A 18 8.62 -16.63 0.94
CA LYS A 18 9.92 -16.13 0.49
C LYS A 18 9.89 -14.67 0.01
N LYS A 19 8.78 -13.96 0.21
CA LYS A 19 8.55 -12.55 -0.18
C LYS A 19 8.69 -12.32 -1.69
N THR A 20 8.20 -13.27 -2.48
CA THR A 20 8.14 -13.18 -3.94
C THR A 20 6.71 -13.21 -4.44
N LEU A 21 6.48 -12.66 -5.65
CA LEU A 21 5.21 -12.80 -6.37
C LEU A 21 5.23 -14.08 -7.22
N LEU A 22 4.11 -14.79 -7.27
CA LEU A 22 3.92 -15.90 -8.19
C LEU A 22 3.53 -15.36 -9.58
N PRO A 23 4.00 -15.97 -10.68
CA PRO A 23 3.57 -15.59 -12.04
C PRO A 23 2.05 -15.65 -12.21
N SER A 24 1.40 -16.68 -11.65
CA SER A 24 -0.06 -16.83 -11.70
C SER A 24 -0.81 -15.70 -10.99
N SER A 25 -0.26 -15.15 -9.90
CA SER A 25 -0.84 -14.00 -9.21
C SER A 25 -0.76 -12.74 -10.07
N ILE A 26 0.38 -12.51 -10.73
CA ILE A 26 0.55 -11.37 -11.65
C ILE A 26 -0.44 -11.46 -12.81
N GLU A 27 -0.56 -12.64 -13.43
CA GLU A 27 -1.52 -12.87 -14.52
C GLU A 27 -2.98 -12.68 -14.08
N ALA A 28 -3.34 -13.18 -12.90
CA ALA A 28 -4.69 -13.03 -12.37
C ALA A 28 -5.05 -11.55 -12.14
N LEU A 29 -4.10 -10.78 -11.59
CA LEU A 29 -4.28 -9.35 -11.36
C LEU A 29 -4.33 -8.55 -12.66
N ALA A 30 -3.54 -8.94 -13.66
CA ALA A 30 -3.62 -8.35 -15.01
C ALA A 30 -5.01 -8.55 -15.63
N ARG A 31 -5.56 -9.77 -15.60
CA ARG A 31 -6.93 -10.05 -16.08
C ARG A 31 -7.99 -9.25 -15.32
N ALA A 32 -7.81 -9.05 -14.01
CA ALA A 32 -8.72 -8.23 -13.23
C ALA A 32 -8.71 -6.77 -13.70
N ARG A 33 -7.53 -6.20 -14.00
CA ARG A 33 -7.42 -4.85 -14.56
C ARG A 33 -8.07 -4.75 -15.94
N GLU A 34 -7.84 -5.71 -16.82
CA GLU A 34 -8.49 -5.78 -18.15
C GLU A 34 -10.01 -5.86 -18.04
N ALA A 35 -10.54 -6.52 -17.01
CA ALA A 35 -11.97 -6.56 -16.70
C ALA A 35 -12.53 -5.27 -16.06
N GLY A 36 -11.69 -4.24 -15.87
CA GLY A 36 -12.07 -2.93 -15.34
C GLY A 36 -12.07 -2.84 -13.82
N TYR A 37 -11.33 -3.70 -13.11
CA TYR A 37 -11.09 -3.54 -11.68
C TYR A 37 -9.89 -2.62 -11.44
N GLN A 38 -10.02 -1.74 -10.46
CA GLN A 38 -8.88 -1.01 -9.92
C GLN A 38 -8.22 -1.85 -8.83
N LEU A 39 -6.90 -1.94 -8.85
CA LEU A 39 -6.15 -2.66 -7.83
C LEU A 39 -5.48 -1.64 -6.92
N ILE A 40 -5.52 -1.84 -5.61
CA ILE A 40 -4.82 -0.98 -4.64
C ILE A 40 -4.06 -1.85 -3.64
N ILE A 41 -2.83 -1.47 -3.30
CA ILE A 41 -2.07 -2.12 -2.23
C ILE A 41 -2.47 -1.50 -0.88
N VAL A 42 -2.74 -2.35 0.10
CA VAL A 42 -3.02 -1.99 1.49
C VAL A 42 -2.14 -2.83 2.38
N THR A 43 -1.16 -2.23 3.05
CA THR A 43 -0.10 -2.99 3.72
C THR A 43 0.45 -2.31 4.96
N GLY A 44 0.98 -3.13 5.88
CA GLY A 44 1.78 -2.69 7.02
C GLY A 44 3.14 -2.12 6.65
N ARG A 45 3.61 -2.34 5.42
CA ARG A 45 4.92 -1.90 4.97
C ARG A 45 4.96 -0.40 4.66
N HIS A 46 6.15 0.17 4.77
CA HIS A 46 6.48 1.51 4.29
C HIS A 46 6.56 1.53 2.76
N HIS A 47 6.20 2.66 2.12
CA HIS A 47 6.15 2.78 0.64
C HIS A 47 7.48 2.40 -0.06
N VAL A 48 8.63 2.63 0.58
CA VAL A 48 9.94 2.23 0.06
C VAL A 48 10.06 0.69 -0.06
N ALA A 49 9.58 -0.04 0.95
CA ALA A 49 9.70 -1.49 1.01
C ALA A 49 8.76 -2.23 0.06
N ILE A 50 7.75 -1.54 -0.47
CA ILE A 50 6.79 -2.12 -1.43
C ILE A 50 7.06 -1.72 -2.87
N HIS A 51 7.94 -0.75 -3.11
CA HIS A 51 8.22 -0.20 -4.44
C HIS A 51 8.54 -1.26 -5.51
N PRO A 52 9.38 -2.30 -5.23
CA PRO A 52 9.65 -3.34 -6.22
C PRO A 52 8.41 -4.14 -6.60
N PHE A 53 7.52 -4.42 -5.65
CA PHE A 53 6.27 -5.16 -5.91
C PHE A 53 5.24 -4.29 -6.63
N TYR A 54 5.16 -3.01 -6.27
CA TYR A 54 4.33 -2.03 -6.95
C TYR A 54 4.68 -1.94 -8.45
N GLN A 55 5.98 -1.89 -8.76
CA GLN A 55 6.48 -1.89 -10.14
C GLN A 55 6.19 -3.22 -10.85
N ALA A 56 6.41 -4.36 -10.19
CA ALA A 56 6.15 -5.67 -10.78
C ALA A 56 4.68 -5.91 -11.13
N LEU A 57 3.76 -5.29 -10.38
CA LEU A 57 2.32 -5.34 -10.62
C LEU A 57 1.83 -4.25 -11.60
N ALA A 58 2.73 -3.38 -12.06
CA ALA A 58 2.47 -2.28 -12.99
C ALA A 58 1.30 -1.37 -12.55
N LEU A 59 1.19 -1.12 -11.24
CA LEU A 59 0.08 -0.36 -10.66
C LEU A 59 0.21 1.14 -10.95
N ASP A 60 -0.94 1.81 -11.03
CA ASP A 60 -1.11 3.24 -11.28
C ASP A 60 -1.90 3.96 -10.16
N THR A 61 -2.38 3.20 -9.17
CA THR A 61 -3.11 3.73 -8.02
C THR A 61 -2.19 4.07 -6.86
N PRO A 62 -2.55 5.03 -5.98
CA PRO A 62 -1.87 5.21 -4.70
C PRO A 62 -1.84 3.92 -3.84
N ALA A 63 -0.95 3.84 -2.87
CA ALA A 63 -0.86 2.73 -1.93
C ALA A 63 -1.11 3.16 -0.48
N ILE A 64 -1.88 2.36 0.25
CA ILE A 64 -2.11 2.55 1.68
C ILE A 64 -0.99 1.84 2.44
N CYS A 65 -0.18 2.62 3.15
CA CYS A 65 1.06 2.17 3.79
C CYS A 65 0.95 2.20 5.32
N CYS A 66 1.88 1.51 6.00
CA CYS A 66 2.00 1.49 7.45
C CYS A 66 0.66 1.22 8.17
N ASN A 67 -0.05 0.15 7.77
CA ASN A 67 -1.33 -0.27 8.36
C ASN A 67 -2.44 0.79 8.24
N GLY A 68 -2.42 1.61 7.19
CA GLY A 68 -3.42 2.67 7.03
C GLY A 68 -2.98 4.04 7.53
N THR A 69 -1.77 4.17 8.07
CA THR A 69 -1.29 5.45 8.60
C THR A 69 -1.24 6.54 7.52
N TYR A 70 -0.90 6.19 6.27
CA TYR A 70 -0.87 7.18 5.20
C TYR A 70 -1.12 6.57 3.81
N LEU A 71 -1.58 7.43 2.91
CA LEU A 71 -1.78 7.17 1.48
C LEU A 71 -0.63 7.79 0.68
N TYR A 72 0.04 6.99 -0.15
CA TYR A 72 1.21 7.41 -0.90
C TYR A 72 1.00 7.31 -2.40
N ASP A 73 1.34 8.37 -3.13
CA ASP A 73 1.33 8.42 -4.59
C ASP A 73 2.75 8.19 -5.13
N TYR A 74 2.92 7.11 -5.92
CA TYR A 74 4.22 6.77 -6.52
C TYR A 74 4.61 7.63 -7.72
N HIS A 75 3.62 8.19 -8.44
CA HIS A 75 3.87 9.05 -9.59
C HIS A 75 4.29 10.45 -9.13
N ALA A 76 3.53 11.03 -8.20
CA ALA A 76 3.82 12.34 -7.61
C ALA A 76 4.93 12.29 -6.55
N LYS A 77 5.27 11.08 -6.05
CA LYS A 77 6.24 10.84 -4.97
C LYS A 77 5.91 11.65 -3.71
N THR A 78 4.63 11.67 -3.35
CA THR A 78 4.14 12.44 -2.21
C THR A 78 3.14 11.64 -1.39
N VAL A 79 3.00 12.04 -0.14
CA VAL A 79 1.91 11.58 0.73
C VAL A 79 0.67 12.41 0.40
N LEU A 80 -0.44 11.75 0.07
CA LEU A 80 -1.72 12.39 -0.23
C LEU A 80 -2.52 12.67 1.05
N GLU A 81 -2.51 11.72 2.00
CA GLU A 81 -3.21 11.81 3.26
C GLU A 81 -2.45 11.02 4.34
N ALA A 82 -2.47 11.48 5.59
CA ALA A 82 -1.82 10.80 6.70
C ALA A 82 -2.48 11.11 8.04
N ASP A 83 -2.52 10.11 8.92
CA ASP A 83 -2.92 10.22 10.33
C ASP A 83 -1.86 9.56 11.23
N PRO A 84 -0.66 10.16 11.37
CA PRO A 84 0.38 9.64 12.23
C PRO A 84 0.10 9.93 13.70
N MET A 85 0.64 9.10 14.59
CA MET A 85 0.59 9.38 16.02
C MET A 85 1.17 10.78 16.31
N PRO A 86 0.45 11.63 17.08
CA PRO A 86 0.93 12.96 17.39
C PRO A 86 2.19 12.90 18.24
N LEU A 87 3.11 13.84 18.03
CA LEU A 87 4.25 14.01 18.92
C LEU A 87 3.74 14.41 20.31
N ILE A 88 4.09 13.61 21.33
CA ILE A 88 3.91 14.02 22.72
C ILE A 88 4.82 15.24 22.93
N LYS A 89 4.23 16.41 23.12
CA LYS A 89 4.99 17.58 23.57
C LYS A 89 5.58 17.23 24.94
N PRO A 90 6.89 17.40 25.18
CA PRO A 90 7.46 17.17 26.49
C PRO A 90 6.67 17.99 27.51
N CYS A 91 6.24 17.33 28.58
CA CYS A 91 5.52 17.98 29.65
C CYS A 91 6.49 18.93 30.37
N ASN A 92 6.34 20.25 30.15
CA ASN A 92 7.14 21.27 30.84
C ASN A 92 6.77 21.44 32.32
N SER A 93 5.91 20.60 32.89
CA SER A 93 5.63 20.64 34.33
C SER A 93 6.66 19.83 35.10
N LEU A 94 7.76 20.49 35.47
CA LEU A 94 8.53 20.19 36.67
C LEU A 94 7.62 20.33 37.91
N ARG A 95 6.78 19.33 38.14
CA ARG A 95 6.13 19.05 39.44
C ARG A 95 6.10 17.53 39.61
N CYS A 96 7.28 16.97 39.83
CA CYS A 96 7.43 15.80 40.70
C CYS A 96 7.36 16.27 42.16
#